data_AF-A0A2G9PZ56-F1
#
_entry.id   AF-A0A2G9PZ56-F1
#
_cell.length_a   1.000
_cell.length_b   1.000
_cell.length_c   1.000
_cell.angle_alpha   90.00
_cell.angle_beta   90.00
_cell.angle_gamma   90.00
#
_symmetry.space_group_name_H-M   'P 1'
#
loop_
_entity.id
_entity.type
_entity.pdbx_description
1 polymer ?
#
loop_
_entity_poly.entity_id
_entity_poly.type
_entity_poly.pdbx_seq_one_letter_code
_entity_poly.pdbx_strand_id
1 'polypeptide(L)'
;MISPSILTKAEEKVVNKKLNNKKLTKQDSYYLAVSIRPKLRQAKELIDKNILKRIEYNQKAVSIEKKIKNLILEEIDDVSAIILYGSAIQTNYSEYKDIDLLIVTKNKTWGNKWEKLKIINNLEDKSKIINLDLDIQILDLKTFKENYSSNLSLIYQIKDSKLIYGKLNIPKKVELSKINLKMKLDWSELSENISGEEIYNCIRNTILVKLALNKVIDNFYLSRYLMEQLGRNLITNLKENNASNMEKLVAINYLKKINNEITKTIEESKWEKIVI
;
A
#
# COMPACT_ATOMS: atom_id res chain seq x y z
N MET A 1 -16.88 1.86 11.44
CA MET A 1 -17.60 2.96 12.10
C MET A 1 -17.31 2.88 13.58
N ILE A 2 -16.91 3.99 14.22
CA ILE A 2 -16.71 4.05 15.68
C ILE A 2 -18.09 4.28 16.31
N SER A 3 -18.45 3.46 17.30
CA SER A 3 -19.70 3.52 18.09
C SER A 3 -19.87 4.88 18.81
N PRO A 4 -21.08 5.28 19.28
CA PRO A 4 -21.38 6.63 19.81
C PRO A 4 -20.40 7.07 20.91
N SER A 5 -20.08 8.37 20.90
CA SER A 5 -18.70 8.79 20.71
C SER A 5 -17.90 8.93 22.00
N ILE A 6 -17.07 7.92 22.31
CA ILE A 6 -16.01 7.99 23.35
C ILE A 6 -15.11 9.22 23.15
N LEU A 7 -15.02 9.72 21.93
CA LEU A 7 -14.24 10.89 21.53
C LEU A 7 -15.15 12.07 21.18
N THR A 8 -14.68 13.28 21.47
CA THR A 8 -15.29 14.52 20.98
C THR A 8 -15.03 14.70 19.48
N LYS A 9 -15.83 15.54 18.80
CA LYS A 9 -15.60 15.89 17.38
C LYS A 9 -14.18 16.40 17.09
N ALA A 10 -13.55 17.09 18.06
CA ALA A 10 -12.17 17.56 17.93
C ALA A 10 -11.17 16.38 17.99
N GLU A 11 -11.37 15.47 18.94
CA GLU A 11 -10.56 14.25 19.08
C GLU A 11 -10.73 13.31 17.89
N GLU A 12 -11.93 13.16 17.35
CA GLU A 12 -12.20 12.41 16.12
C GLU A 12 -11.42 12.98 14.93
N LYS A 13 -11.33 14.31 14.80
CA LYS A 13 -10.49 14.94 13.76
C LYS A 13 -9.02 14.59 13.93
N VAL A 14 -8.52 14.56 15.17
CA VAL A 14 -7.13 14.19 15.47
C VAL A 14 -6.87 12.70 15.15
N VAL A 15 -7.79 11.81 15.55
CA VAL A 15 -7.75 10.38 15.21
C VAL A 15 -7.76 10.21 13.70
N ASN A 16 -8.67 10.87 12.99
CA ASN A 16 -8.75 10.80 11.54
C ASN A 16 -7.48 11.33 10.87
N LYS A 17 -6.85 12.39 11.37
CA LYS A 17 -5.53 12.82 10.87
C LYS A 17 -4.49 11.71 11.04
N LYS A 18 -4.42 11.10 12.22
CA LYS A 18 -3.44 10.05 12.53
C LYS A 18 -3.66 8.78 11.71
N LEU A 19 -4.91 8.31 11.61
CA LEU A 19 -5.27 7.14 10.80
C LEU A 19 -4.95 7.36 9.33
N ASN A 20 -5.19 8.56 8.81
CA ASN A 20 -4.84 8.93 7.43
C ASN A 20 -3.37 9.37 7.27
N ASN A 21 -2.49 9.07 8.24
CA ASN A 21 -1.06 9.38 8.21
C ASN A 21 -0.72 10.86 7.92
N LYS A 22 -1.63 11.78 8.23
CA LYS A 22 -1.40 13.22 8.05
C LYS A 22 -0.46 13.73 9.13
N LYS A 23 0.34 14.74 8.78
CA LYS A 23 1.20 15.45 9.74
C LYS A 23 0.36 16.01 10.89
N LEU A 24 0.75 15.68 12.11
CA LEU A 24 0.13 16.15 13.33
C LEU A 24 0.82 17.42 13.82
N THR A 25 0.04 18.37 14.33
CA THR A 25 0.57 19.52 15.05
C THR A 25 1.04 19.12 16.46
N LYS A 26 1.73 20.03 17.16
CA LYS A 26 2.08 19.82 18.59
C LYS A 26 0.82 19.59 19.43
N GLN A 27 -0.25 20.36 19.18
CA GLN A 27 -1.52 20.22 19.87
C GLN A 27 -2.23 18.89 19.54
N ASP A 28 -2.26 18.49 18.26
CA ASP A 28 -2.82 17.19 17.87
C ASP A 28 -2.08 16.03 18.60
N SER A 29 -0.75 16.12 18.68
CA SER A 29 0.10 15.12 19.34
C SER A 29 -0.14 15.07 20.85
N TYR A 30 -0.34 16.23 21.47
CA TYR A 30 -0.70 16.34 22.89
C TYR A 30 -2.07 15.70 23.16
N TYR A 31 -3.09 16.01 22.35
CA TYR A 31 -4.41 15.39 22.49
C TYR A 31 -4.36 13.87 22.34
N LEU A 32 -3.57 13.36 21.38
CA LEU A 32 -3.36 11.92 21.22
C LEU A 32 -2.80 11.27 22.48
N ALA A 33 -1.78 11.90 23.08
CA ALA A 33 -1.11 11.35 24.25
C ALA A 33 -1.97 11.42 25.51
N VAL A 34 -2.57 12.57 25.79
CA VAL A 34 -3.17 12.86 27.11
C VAL A 34 -4.65 12.49 27.18
N SER A 35 -5.40 12.54 26.08
CA SER A 35 -6.85 12.34 26.11
C SER A 35 -7.31 11.14 25.29
N ILE A 36 -6.89 11.07 24.02
CA ILE A 36 -7.44 10.09 23.07
C ILE A 36 -6.96 8.67 23.39
N ARG A 37 -5.65 8.44 23.50
CA ARG A 37 -5.12 7.08 23.77
C ARG A 37 -5.63 6.50 25.09
N PRO A 38 -5.68 7.24 26.22
CA PRO A 38 -6.28 6.74 27.45
C PRO A 38 -7.74 6.27 27.26
N LYS A 39 -8.58 7.10 26.62
CA LYS A 39 -9.99 6.76 26.34
C LYS A 39 -10.11 5.52 25.45
N LEU A 40 -9.30 5.43 24.39
CA LEU A 40 -9.31 4.29 23.48
C LEU A 40 -8.82 3.00 24.17
N ARG A 41 -7.86 3.09 25.10
CA ARG A 41 -7.40 1.94 25.90
C ARG A 41 -8.49 1.45 26.86
N GLN A 42 -9.23 2.36 27.49
CA GLN A 42 -10.36 2.01 28.36
C GLN A 42 -11.48 1.30 27.60
N ALA A 43 -11.72 1.71 26.35
CA ALA A 43 -12.73 1.10 25.49
C ALA A 43 -12.17 0.06 24.52
N LYS A 44 -11.03 -0.59 24.84
CA LYS A 44 -10.33 -1.50 23.90
C LYS A 44 -11.21 -2.62 23.34
N GLU A 45 -12.21 -3.07 24.11
CA GLU A 45 -13.11 -4.16 23.73
C GLU A 45 -14.19 -3.71 22.74
N LEU A 46 -14.47 -2.41 22.69
CA LEU A 46 -15.46 -1.79 21.82
C LEU A 46 -14.84 -1.21 20.53
N ILE A 47 -13.50 -1.24 20.42
CA ILE A 47 -12.74 -0.61 19.33
C ILE A 47 -12.00 -1.68 18.55
N ASP A 48 -12.00 -1.54 17.22
CA ASP A 48 -11.20 -2.38 16.34
C ASP A 48 -9.71 -2.35 16.75
N LYS A 49 -9.14 -3.53 17.04
CA LYS A 49 -7.74 -3.68 17.45
C LYS A 49 -6.75 -3.04 16.47
N ASN A 50 -7.07 -3.02 15.18
CA ASN A 50 -6.23 -2.41 14.15
C ASN A 50 -6.21 -0.87 14.26
N ILE A 51 -7.34 -0.26 14.62
CA ILE A 51 -7.42 1.18 14.88
C ILE A 51 -6.53 1.54 16.07
N LEU A 52 -6.59 0.74 17.15
CA LEU A 52 -5.74 0.92 18.33
C LEU A 52 -4.25 0.87 17.94
N LYS A 53 -3.84 -0.19 17.23
CA LYS A 53 -2.46 -0.41 16.77
C LYS A 53 -1.92 0.77 15.93
N ARG A 54 -2.75 1.33 15.03
CA ARG A 54 -2.37 2.48 14.20
C ARG A 54 -2.25 3.80 14.98
N ILE A 55 -3.00 3.97 16.05
CA ILE A 55 -3.02 5.20 16.86
C ILE A 55 -1.95 5.18 17.96
N GLU A 56 -1.46 4.00 18.32
CA GLU A 56 -0.40 3.83 19.31
C GLU A 56 0.85 4.67 18.99
N TYR A 57 1.50 5.09 20.07
CA TYR A 57 2.77 5.78 19.97
C TYR A 57 3.84 4.74 19.64
N ASN A 58 4.58 4.95 18.55
CA ASN A 58 5.72 4.13 18.20
C ASN A 58 6.95 5.03 17.99
N GLN A 59 7.87 5.03 18.96
CA GLN A 59 9.12 5.78 18.88
C GLN A 59 10.07 5.18 17.82
N LYS A 60 10.04 3.84 17.63
CA LYS A 60 10.86 3.16 16.62
C LYS A 60 10.50 3.67 15.22
N ALA A 61 9.21 3.84 14.94
CA ALA A 61 8.71 4.40 13.67
C ALA A 61 9.37 5.75 13.34
N VAL A 62 9.40 6.68 14.30
CA VAL A 62 10.01 8.02 14.10
C VAL A 62 11.50 7.92 13.79
N SER A 63 12.22 7.03 14.49
CA SER A 63 13.64 6.80 14.25
C SER A 63 13.91 6.22 12.86
N ILE A 64 13.14 5.21 12.46
CA ILE A 64 13.21 4.58 11.13
C ILE A 64 12.94 5.61 10.03
N GLU A 65 11.87 6.38 10.15
CA GLU A 65 11.51 7.42 9.17
C GLU A 65 12.62 8.47 9.02
N LYS A 66 13.28 8.85 10.13
CA LYS A 66 14.40 9.80 10.09
C LYS A 66 15.63 9.19 9.39
N LYS A 67 15.95 7.93 9.68
CA LYS A 67 17.05 7.20 9.02
C LYS A 67 16.83 7.12 7.50
N ILE A 68 15.64 6.71 7.07
CA ILE A 68 15.27 6.65 5.65
C ILE A 68 15.39 8.04 5.01
N LYS A 69 14.80 9.06 5.63
CA LYS A 69 14.87 10.43 5.13
C LYS A 69 16.31 10.89 4.94
N ASN A 70 17.18 10.67 5.92
CA ASN A 70 18.57 11.11 5.84
C ASN A 70 19.31 10.39 4.71
N LEU A 71 19.21 9.05 4.65
CA LEU A 71 19.82 8.25 3.59
C LEU A 71 19.41 8.75 2.19
N ILE A 72 18.11 8.94 1.96
CA ILE A 72 17.63 9.36 0.63
C ILE A 72 18.09 10.78 0.29
N LEU A 73 18.10 11.71 1.25
CA LEU A 73 18.48 13.10 0.99
C LEU A 73 20.00 13.30 0.86
N GLU A 74 20.81 12.36 1.36
CA GLU A 74 22.27 12.36 1.17
C GLU A 74 22.66 11.81 -0.21
N GLU A 75 21.82 10.95 -0.80
CA GLU A 75 22.16 10.17 -2.00
C GLU A 75 21.43 10.63 -3.27
N ILE A 76 20.26 11.27 -3.12
CA ILE A 76 19.45 11.72 -4.25
C ILE A 76 19.20 13.22 -4.13
N ASP A 77 19.66 13.95 -5.16
CA ASP A 77 19.34 15.36 -5.34
C ASP A 77 17.91 15.56 -5.84
N ASP A 78 17.36 16.75 -5.61
CA ASP A 78 16.05 17.17 -6.14
C ASP A 78 14.86 16.27 -5.76
N VAL A 79 14.92 15.65 -4.59
CA VAL A 79 13.79 14.92 -4.00
C VAL A 79 12.60 15.87 -3.75
N SER A 80 11.47 15.58 -4.39
CA SER A 80 10.19 16.27 -4.16
C SER A 80 9.41 15.68 -2.99
N ALA A 81 9.41 14.35 -2.86
CA ALA A 81 8.68 13.65 -1.83
C ALA A 81 9.29 12.27 -1.53
N ILE A 82 9.16 11.83 -0.28
CA ILE A 82 9.50 10.47 0.18
C ILE A 82 8.24 9.90 0.82
N ILE A 83 7.74 8.80 0.25
CA ILE A 83 6.45 8.21 0.59
C ILE A 83 6.67 6.76 0.99
N LEU A 84 6.33 6.43 2.24
CA LEU A 84 6.32 5.06 2.72
C LEU A 84 4.93 4.46 2.57
N TYR A 85 4.83 3.18 2.26
CA TYR A 85 3.55 2.46 2.21
C TYR A 85 3.73 1.00 2.66
N GLY A 86 2.73 0.17 2.39
CA GLY A 86 2.79 -1.26 2.69
C GLY A 86 2.62 -1.59 4.17
N SER A 87 3.13 -2.77 4.53
CA SER A 87 2.87 -3.40 5.83
C SER A 87 3.37 -2.55 7.00
N ALA A 88 4.56 -1.92 6.86
CA ALA A 88 5.15 -1.05 7.87
C ALA A 88 4.22 0.11 8.27
N ILE A 89 3.52 0.73 7.32
CA ILE A 89 2.58 1.80 7.62
C ILE A 89 1.26 1.26 8.19
N GLN A 90 0.75 0.16 7.65
CA GLN A 90 -0.50 -0.45 8.10
C GLN A 90 -0.42 -0.97 9.54
N THR A 91 0.71 -1.54 9.93
CA THR A 91 0.96 -2.10 11.27
C THR A 91 1.63 -1.10 12.23
N ASN A 92 1.86 0.15 11.78
CA ASN A 92 2.59 1.16 12.55
C ASN A 92 3.95 0.62 13.02
N TYR A 93 4.69 -0.05 12.13
CA TYR A 93 6.04 -0.59 12.33
C TYR A 93 6.17 -1.63 13.45
N SER A 94 5.08 -2.31 13.83
CA SER A 94 5.18 -3.39 14.82
C SER A 94 5.54 -4.72 14.16
N GLU A 95 5.08 -4.95 12.93
CA GLU A 95 5.17 -6.20 12.18
C GLU A 95 5.36 -5.83 10.70
N TYR A 96 6.59 -5.94 10.21
CA TYR A 96 6.96 -5.73 8.81
C TYR A 96 8.24 -6.51 8.51
N LYS A 97 8.39 -6.97 7.26
CA LYS A 97 9.60 -7.66 6.79
C LYS A 97 10.57 -6.65 6.18
N ASP A 98 10.05 -5.89 5.24
CA ASP A 98 10.65 -4.83 4.47
C ASP A 98 9.84 -3.52 4.62
N ILE A 99 10.40 -2.43 4.12
CA ILE A 99 9.72 -1.13 4.08
C ILE A 99 9.61 -0.68 2.63
N ASP A 100 8.40 -0.73 2.09
CA ASP A 100 8.14 -0.20 0.77
C ASP A 100 8.26 1.33 0.75
N LEU A 101 9.02 1.84 -0.21
CA LEU A 101 9.33 3.26 -0.36
C LEU A 101 9.17 3.71 -1.82
N LEU A 102 8.46 4.83 -2.01
CA LEU A 102 8.45 5.59 -3.26
C LEU A 102 9.14 6.94 -3.06
N ILE A 103 10.18 7.16 -3.84
CA ILE A 103 10.92 8.42 -3.94
C ILE A 103 10.44 9.14 -5.20
N VAL A 104 9.94 10.36 -5.04
CA VAL A 104 9.54 11.21 -6.15
C VAL A 104 10.54 12.35 -6.30
N THR A 105 11.25 12.42 -7.42
CA THR A 105 12.18 13.52 -7.75
C THR A 105 11.47 14.60 -8.56
N LYS A 106 11.96 15.85 -8.52
CA LYS A 106 11.42 16.95 -9.34
C LYS A 106 11.60 16.67 -10.83
N ASN A 107 12.83 16.28 -11.17
CA ASN A 107 13.27 15.96 -12.52
C ASN A 107 13.81 14.53 -12.56
N LYS A 108 13.88 13.96 -13.75
CA LYS A 108 14.48 12.65 -13.98
C LYS A 108 15.97 12.70 -13.65
N THR A 109 16.42 11.87 -12.71
CA THR A 109 17.84 11.80 -12.28
C THR A 109 18.62 10.67 -12.96
N TRP A 110 18.01 9.96 -13.92
CA TRP A 110 18.61 8.86 -14.67
C TRP A 110 18.37 9.02 -16.18
N GLY A 111 19.35 8.67 -17.01
CA GLY A 111 19.23 8.63 -18.46
C GLY A 111 18.41 7.43 -18.92
N ASN A 112 18.71 6.24 -18.40
CA ASN A 112 18.11 4.97 -18.83
C ASN A 112 17.65 4.09 -17.65
N LYS A 113 17.05 2.93 -17.96
CA LYS A 113 16.54 1.99 -16.94
C LYS A 113 17.66 1.36 -16.10
N TRP A 114 18.82 1.11 -16.69
CA TRP A 114 19.97 0.49 -15.99
C TRP A 114 20.56 1.43 -14.94
N GLU A 115 20.74 2.70 -15.27
CA GLU A 115 21.19 3.72 -14.32
C GLU A 115 20.23 3.86 -13.15
N LYS A 116 18.92 3.86 -13.43
CA LYS A 116 17.89 3.87 -12.39
C LYS A 116 18.02 2.66 -11.44
N LEU A 117 18.19 1.46 -12.00
CA LEU A 117 18.37 0.24 -11.20
C LEU A 117 19.64 0.30 -10.37
N LYS A 118 20.74 0.84 -10.91
CA LYS A 118 21.99 1.02 -10.18
C LYS A 118 21.82 1.96 -8.98
N ILE A 119 21.08 3.06 -9.13
CA ILE A 119 20.76 3.98 -8.03
C ILE A 119 19.93 3.26 -6.95
N ILE A 120 18.90 2.52 -7.36
CA ILE A 120 18.04 1.75 -6.46
C ILE A 120 18.86 0.73 -5.66
N ASN A 121 19.61 -0.14 -6.34
CA ASN A 121 20.40 -1.18 -5.69
C ASN A 121 21.43 -0.59 -4.71
N ASN A 122 22.09 0.52 -5.08
CA ASN A 122 23.03 1.19 -4.18
C ASN A 122 22.34 1.73 -2.91
N LEU A 123 21.11 2.26 -3.04
CA LEU A 123 20.33 2.69 -1.87
C LEU A 123 19.91 1.54 -0.98
N GLU A 124 19.47 0.42 -1.57
CA GLU A 124 19.09 -0.79 -0.82
C GLU A 124 20.29 -1.40 -0.09
N ASP A 125 21.47 -1.40 -0.72
CA ASP A 125 22.69 -1.87 -0.06
C ASP A 125 23.10 -0.94 1.09
N LYS A 126 23.02 0.39 0.89
CA LYS A 126 23.26 1.37 1.97
C LYS A 126 22.22 1.28 3.08
N SER A 127 20.97 0.92 2.78
CA SER A 127 19.94 0.78 3.80
C SER A 127 20.20 -0.41 4.72
N LYS A 128 20.74 -1.51 4.18
CA LYS A 128 21.14 -2.68 4.99
C LYS A 128 22.22 -2.32 6.03
N ILE A 129 23.15 -1.41 5.69
CA ILE A 129 24.19 -0.93 6.63
C ILE A 129 23.57 -0.22 7.85
N ILE A 130 22.46 0.50 7.66
CA ILE A 130 21.73 1.17 8.75
C ILE A 130 20.64 0.29 9.39
N ASN A 131 20.68 -1.01 9.09
CA ASN A 131 19.80 -2.08 9.55
C ASN A 131 18.33 -1.88 9.12
N LEU A 132 18.13 -1.51 7.85
CA LEU A 132 16.82 -1.38 7.21
C LEU A 132 16.79 -2.16 5.89
N ASP A 133 15.76 -2.97 5.72
CA ASP A 133 15.44 -3.62 4.45
C ASP A 133 14.41 -2.75 3.71
N LEU A 134 14.81 -2.13 2.60
CA LEU A 134 13.97 -1.20 1.84
C LEU A 134 13.68 -1.79 0.46
N ASP A 135 12.42 -1.74 0.04
CA ASP A 135 12.03 -1.96 -1.36
C ASP A 135 11.78 -0.60 -2.00
N ILE A 136 12.69 -0.17 -2.89
CA ILE A 136 12.77 1.22 -3.34
C ILE A 136 12.27 1.37 -4.78
N GLN A 137 11.21 2.17 -4.92
CA GLN A 137 10.77 2.70 -6.21
C GLN A 137 11.17 4.19 -6.34
N ILE A 138 11.69 4.58 -7.50
CA ILE A 138 12.00 5.98 -7.82
C ILE A 138 11.21 6.42 -9.05
N LEU A 139 10.56 7.58 -9.01
CA LEU A 139 9.86 8.19 -10.16
C LEU A 139 10.14 9.69 -10.20
N ASP A 140 10.23 10.28 -11.38
CA ASP A 140 10.15 11.73 -11.49
C ASP A 140 8.68 12.18 -11.41
N LEU A 141 8.47 13.46 -11.10
CA LEU A 141 7.14 14.01 -10.88
C LEU A 141 6.22 13.88 -12.09
N LYS A 142 6.75 13.96 -13.31
CA LYS A 142 5.97 13.82 -14.56
C LYS A 142 5.50 12.37 -14.70
N THR A 143 6.42 11.43 -14.63
CA THR A 143 6.12 9.99 -14.70
C THR A 143 5.16 9.56 -13.57
N PHE A 144 5.32 10.10 -12.37
CA PHE A 144 4.39 9.84 -11.26
C PHE A 144 2.95 10.23 -11.62
N LYS A 145 2.74 11.45 -12.14
CA LYS A 145 1.41 11.94 -12.50
C LYS A 145 0.76 11.13 -13.63
N GLU A 146 1.54 10.77 -14.64
CA GLU A 146 1.10 9.96 -15.76
C GLU A 146 0.69 8.54 -15.31
N ASN A 147 1.53 7.90 -14.48
CA ASN A 147 1.30 6.54 -14.02
C ASN A 147 0.24 6.43 -12.93
N TYR A 148 0.14 7.40 -12.01
CA TYR A 148 -0.79 7.31 -10.88
C TYR A 148 -2.24 7.16 -11.33
N SER A 149 -2.64 7.90 -12.37
CA SER A 149 -4.02 7.88 -12.88
C SER A 149 -4.41 6.58 -13.59
N SER A 150 -3.42 5.80 -14.04
CA SER A 150 -3.63 4.61 -14.87
C SER A 150 -3.24 3.30 -14.17
N ASN A 151 -2.46 3.37 -13.08
CA ASN A 151 -1.93 2.21 -12.39
C ASN A 151 -2.69 1.93 -11.08
N LEU A 152 -3.63 0.99 -11.15
CA LEU A 152 -4.44 0.57 -10.00
C LEU A 152 -3.60 0.11 -8.80
N SER A 153 -2.52 -0.63 -9.03
CA SER A 153 -1.63 -1.10 -7.97
C SER A 153 -1.01 0.08 -7.21
N LEU A 154 -0.57 1.12 -7.94
CA LEU A 154 -0.01 2.34 -7.35
C LEU A 154 -1.05 3.14 -6.56
N ILE A 155 -2.29 3.22 -7.05
CA ILE A 155 -3.41 3.86 -6.32
C ILE A 155 -3.62 3.19 -4.96
N TYR A 156 -3.66 1.85 -4.95
CA TYR A 156 -3.82 1.07 -3.73
C TYR A 156 -2.62 1.19 -2.79
N GLN A 157 -1.39 1.14 -3.31
CA GLN A 157 -0.18 1.34 -2.51
C GLN A 157 -0.20 2.70 -1.81
N ILE A 158 -0.57 3.77 -2.52
CA ILE A 158 -0.55 5.14 -2.00
C ILE A 158 -1.72 5.42 -1.05
N LYS A 159 -2.83 4.65 -1.13
CA LYS A 159 -4.01 4.85 -0.28
C LYS A 159 -3.69 4.86 1.22
N ASP A 160 -2.86 3.92 1.68
CA ASP A 160 -2.40 3.80 3.07
C ASP A 160 -0.93 4.23 3.22
N SER A 161 -0.53 5.26 2.48
CA SER A 161 0.83 5.77 2.55
C SER A 161 1.06 6.80 3.65
N LYS A 162 2.32 7.09 3.92
CA LYS A 162 2.79 8.15 4.79
C LYS A 162 3.88 8.95 4.10
N LEU A 163 3.65 10.24 3.94
CA LEU A 163 4.64 11.20 3.45
C LEU A 163 5.59 11.59 4.57
N ILE A 164 6.88 11.21 4.47
CA ILE A 164 7.90 11.50 5.49
C ILE A 164 8.79 12.69 5.13
N TYR A 165 8.78 13.10 3.87
CA TYR A 165 9.47 14.31 3.39
C TYR A 165 8.73 14.95 2.22
N GLY A 166 8.88 16.28 2.11
CA GLY A 166 8.42 17.04 0.96
C GLY A 166 6.90 17.23 0.90
N LYS A 167 6.38 17.40 -0.31
CA LYS A 167 4.94 17.50 -0.61
C LYS A 167 4.66 16.86 -1.96
N LEU A 168 3.59 16.07 -2.04
CA LEU A 168 3.10 15.54 -3.30
C LEU A 168 1.59 15.75 -3.40
N ASN A 169 1.14 16.34 -4.50
CA ASN A 169 -0.29 16.47 -4.76
C ASN A 169 -0.80 15.17 -5.38
N ILE A 170 -1.30 14.28 -4.52
CA ILE A 170 -1.92 13.02 -4.96
C ILE A 170 -3.36 13.34 -5.38
N PRO A 171 -3.76 13.05 -6.64
CA PRO A 171 -5.13 13.23 -7.09
C PRO A 171 -6.13 12.52 -6.16
N LYS A 172 -7.16 13.25 -5.71
CA LYS A 172 -8.22 12.69 -4.86
C LYS A 172 -9.25 11.86 -5.63
N LYS A 173 -9.36 12.12 -6.93
CA LYS A 173 -10.27 11.48 -7.85
C LYS A 173 -9.43 10.86 -8.96
N VAL A 174 -9.63 9.58 -9.23
CA VAL A 174 -8.95 8.87 -10.29
C VAL A 174 -9.97 8.32 -11.27
N GLU A 175 -9.70 8.55 -12.56
CA GLU A 175 -10.51 8.01 -13.65
C GLU A 175 -9.76 6.85 -14.30
N LEU A 176 -10.21 5.63 -14.03
CA LEU A 176 -9.62 4.43 -14.61
C LEU A 176 -10.38 4.02 -15.87
N SER A 177 -9.64 3.82 -16.96
CA SER A 177 -10.18 3.22 -18.17
C SER A 177 -10.37 1.71 -17.96
N LYS A 178 -11.43 1.14 -18.54
CA LYS A 178 -11.63 -0.32 -18.54
C LYS A 178 -10.53 -1.08 -19.27
N ILE A 179 -9.89 -0.47 -20.27
CA ILE A 179 -8.73 -1.06 -20.96
C ILE A 179 -7.58 -1.28 -19.97
N ASN A 180 -7.27 -0.29 -19.12
CA ASN A 180 -6.24 -0.45 -18.10
C ASN A 180 -6.58 -1.57 -17.11
N LEU A 181 -7.87 -1.74 -16.79
CA LEU A 181 -8.33 -2.83 -15.93
C LEU A 181 -8.22 -4.19 -16.63
N LYS A 182 -8.61 -4.30 -17.91
CA LYS A 182 -8.45 -5.53 -18.71
C LYS A 182 -6.99 -5.94 -18.83
N MET A 183 -6.09 -4.99 -19.06
CA MET A 183 -4.65 -5.28 -19.10
C MET A 183 -4.10 -5.83 -17.77
N LYS A 184 -4.75 -5.52 -16.63
CA LYS A 184 -4.39 -6.09 -15.32
C LYS A 184 -4.97 -7.49 -15.07
N LEU A 185 -5.82 -7.98 -15.98
CA LEU A 185 -6.43 -9.30 -15.97
C LEU A 185 -5.83 -10.24 -17.01
N ASP A 186 -4.93 -9.73 -17.84
CA ASP A 186 -4.23 -10.53 -18.84
C ASP A 186 -3.15 -11.38 -18.16
N TRP A 187 -3.46 -12.66 -18.02
CA TRP A 187 -2.58 -13.69 -17.46
C TRP A 187 -2.29 -14.78 -18.49
N SER A 188 -2.30 -14.43 -19.78
CA SER A 188 -2.08 -15.39 -20.88
C SER A 188 -0.70 -16.07 -20.83
N GLU A 189 0.26 -15.51 -20.11
CA GLU A 189 1.66 -15.98 -20.01
C GLU A 189 2.01 -16.69 -18.68
N LEU A 190 1.04 -17.25 -17.95
CA LEU A 190 1.39 -18.05 -16.74
C LEU A 190 2.21 -19.28 -17.16
N SER A 191 3.51 -19.24 -16.91
CA SER A 191 4.42 -20.35 -17.23
C SER A 191 4.09 -21.60 -16.41
N GLU A 192 4.46 -22.78 -16.92
CA GLU A 192 4.29 -24.05 -16.19
C GLU A 192 5.05 -24.08 -14.83
N ASN A 193 6.08 -23.24 -14.69
CA ASN A 193 6.93 -23.16 -13.50
C ASN A 193 6.62 -21.97 -12.58
N ILE A 194 5.40 -21.45 -12.63
CA ILE A 194 5.02 -20.26 -11.86
C ILE A 194 5.25 -20.44 -10.34
N SER A 195 5.85 -19.43 -9.73
CA SER A 195 6.09 -19.37 -8.29
C SER A 195 4.79 -19.12 -7.51
N GLY A 196 4.78 -19.46 -6.22
CA GLY A 196 3.62 -19.18 -5.36
C GLY A 196 3.33 -17.68 -5.26
N GLU A 197 4.39 -16.89 -5.21
CA GLU A 197 4.34 -15.44 -5.09
C GLU A 197 3.74 -14.78 -6.34
N GLU A 198 4.13 -15.26 -7.53
CA GLU A 198 3.53 -14.80 -8.80
C GLU A 198 2.03 -15.13 -8.85
N ILE A 199 1.63 -16.35 -8.46
CA ILE A 199 0.20 -16.71 -8.37
C ILE A 199 -0.54 -15.77 -7.41
N TYR A 200 0.02 -15.52 -6.22
CA TYR A 200 -0.55 -14.59 -5.25
C TYR A 200 -0.71 -13.19 -5.84
N ASN A 201 0.32 -12.68 -6.52
CA ASN A 201 0.28 -11.36 -7.14
C ASN A 201 -0.78 -11.27 -8.25
N CYS A 202 -0.96 -12.32 -9.06
CA CYS A 202 -2.02 -12.38 -10.07
C CYS A 202 -3.42 -12.34 -9.44
N ILE A 203 -3.63 -13.13 -8.39
CA ILE A 203 -4.89 -13.16 -7.64
C ILE A 203 -5.17 -11.81 -6.99
N ARG A 204 -4.18 -11.24 -6.30
CA ARG A 204 -4.28 -9.93 -5.68
C ARG A 204 -4.67 -8.88 -6.72
N ASN A 205 -3.97 -8.80 -7.85
CA ASN A 205 -4.25 -7.85 -8.92
C ASN A 205 -5.65 -8.02 -9.51
N THR A 206 -6.10 -9.26 -9.68
CA THR A 206 -7.46 -9.56 -10.15
C THR A 206 -8.52 -9.06 -9.16
N ILE A 207 -8.30 -9.26 -7.86
CA ILE A 207 -9.21 -8.76 -6.82
C ILE A 207 -9.17 -7.23 -6.72
N LEU A 208 -8.01 -6.58 -6.92
CA LEU A 208 -7.93 -5.13 -7.01
C LEU A 208 -8.88 -4.59 -8.09
N VAL A 209 -8.88 -5.22 -9.27
CA VAL A 209 -9.81 -4.84 -10.36
C VAL A 209 -11.26 -5.02 -9.93
N LYS A 210 -11.62 -6.14 -9.29
CA LYS A 210 -12.97 -6.36 -8.75
C LYS A 210 -13.41 -5.28 -7.77
N LEU A 211 -12.53 -4.87 -6.86
CA LEU A 211 -12.82 -3.83 -5.88
C LEU A 211 -12.94 -2.45 -6.54
N ALA A 212 -12.07 -2.16 -7.51
CA ALA A 212 -12.14 -0.92 -8.29
C ALA A 212 -13.45 -0.80 -9.07
N LEU A 213 -13.94 -1.89 -9.67
CA LEU A 213 -15.26 -1.95 -10.33
C LEU A 213 -16.39 -1.59 -9.38
N ASN A 214 -16.25 -1.94 -8.10
CA ASN A 214 -17.18 -1.59 -7.03
C ASN A 214 -16.89 -0.24 -6.36
N LYS A 215 -15.97 0.56 -6.92
CA LYS A 215 -15.52 1.87 -6.38
C LYS A 215 -14.95 1.79 -4.96
N VAL A 216 -14.36 0.65 -4.60
CA VAL A 216 -13.70 0.44 -3.31
C VAL A 216 -12.18 0.54 -3.52
N ILE A 217 -11.50 1.37 -2.72
CA ILE A 217 -10.04 1.42 -2.59
C ILE A 217 -9.71 1.30 -1.11
N ASP A 218 -9.54 0.06 -0.66
CA ASP A 218 -9.30 -0.28 0.74
C ASP A 218 -8.40 -1.52 0.84
N ASN A 219 -7.15 -1.32 1.33
CA ASN A 219 -6.19 -2.42 1.48
C ASN A 219 -6.59 -3.43 2.55
N PHE A 220 -7.32 -2.99 3.59
CA PHE A 220 -7.81 -3.90 4.62
C PHE A 220 -8.89 -4.81 4.06
N TYR A 221 -9.82 -4.24 3.30
CA TYR A 221 -10.86 -5.04 2.63
C TYR A 221 -10.24 -6.03 1.63
N LEU A 222 -9.23 -5.62 0.85
CA LEU A 222 -8.47 -6.51 -0.02
C LEU A 222 -7.86 -7.69 0.74
N SER A 223 -7.13 -7.42 1.83
CA SER A 223 -6.47 -8.47 2.62
C SER A 223 -7.50 -9.42 3.23
N ARG A 224 -8.61 -8.89 3.76
CA ARG A 224 -9.66 -9.72 4.37
C ARG A 224 -10.32 -10.61 3.32
N TYR A 225 -10.67 -10.04 2.16
CA TYR A 225 -11.29 -10.78 1.06
C TYR A 225 -10.37 -11.92 0.57
N LEU A 226 -9.06 -11.67 0.43
CA LEU A 226 -8.08 -12.71 0.09
C LEU A 226 -8.08 -13.86 1.11
N MET A 227 -8.07 -13.55 2.40
CA MET A 227 -8.06 -14.54 3.48
C MET A 227 -9.38 -15.33 3.56
N GLU A 228 -10.52 -14.68 3.33
CA GLU A 228 -11.85 -15.31 3.35
C GLU A 228 -12.05 -16.27 2.17
N GLN A 229 -11.51 -15.96 0.99
CA GLN A 229 -11.74 -16.75 -0.22
C GLN A 229 -10.77 -17.94 -0.37
N LEU A 230 -9.51 -17.76 -0.01
CA LEU A 230 -8.47 -18.79 -0.21
C LEU A 230 -7.99 -19.44 1.09
N GLY A 231 -8.32 -18.87 2.24
CA GLY A 231 -7.81 -19.30 3.53
C GLY A 231 -6.44 -18.71 3.85
N ARG A 232 -6.21 -18.44 5.14
CA ARG A 232 -4.97 -17.79 5.62
C ARG A 232 -3.71 -18.58 5.27
N ASN A 233 -3.72 -19.90 5.47
CA ASN A 233 -2.54 -20.75 5.26
C ASN A 233 -2.09 -20.76 3.81
N LEU A 234 -3.03 -20.93 2.87
CA LEU A 234 -2.73 -20.90 1.44
C LEU A 234 -2.14 -19.55 1.01
N ILE A 235 -2.73 -18.44 1.48
CA ILE A 235 -2.21 -17.10 1.18
C ILE A 235 -0.78 -16.91 1.72
N THR A 236 -0.49 -17.36 2.94
CA THR A 236 0.86 -17.30 3.52
C THR A 236 1.84 -18.15 2.71
N ASN A 237 1.48 -19.40 2.43
CA ASN A 237 2.33 -20.32 1.67
C ASN A 237 2.64 -19.80 0.26
N LEU A 238 1.65 -19.19 -0.42
CA LEU A 238 1.87 -18.57 -1.72
C LEU A 238 2.84 -17.38 -1.62
N LYS A 239 2.62 -16.45 -0.68
CA LYS A 239 3.49 -15.29 -0.47
C LYS A 239 4.95 -15.66 -0.19
N GLU A 240 5.15 -16.72 0.56
CA GLU A 240 6.48 -17.16 0.99
C GLU A 240 7.13 -18.16 0.03
N ASN A 241 6.50 -18.44 -1.12
CA ASN A 241 6.93 -19.48 -2.07
C ASN A 241 7.05 -20.89 -1.46
N ASN A 242 6.30 -21.17 -0.40
CA ASN A 242 6.23 -22.45 0.30
C ASN A 242 5.03 -23.33 -0.13
N ALA A 243 4.20 -22.85 -1.07
CA ALA A 243 3.01 -23.56 -1.52
C ALA A 243 3.36 -24.84 -2.30
N SER A 244 2.72 -25.94 -1.92
CA SER A 244 2.76 -27.23 -2.62
C SER A 244 2.14 -27.15 -4.01
N ASN A 245 2.44 -28.12 -4.88
CA ASN A 245 1.86 -28.19 -6.23
C ASN A 245 0.32 -28.21 -6.20
N MET A 246 -0.27 -28.92 -5.23
CA MET A 246 -1.72 -28.98 -5.08
C MET A 246 -2.31 -27.62 -4.68
N GLU A 247 -1.67 -26.92 -3.74
CA GLU A 247 -2.05 -25.56 -3.33
C GLU A 247 -1.95 -24.57 -4.49
N LYS A 248 -0.89 -24.65 -5.29
CA LYS A 248 -0.73 -23.84 -6.51
C LYS A 248 -1.86 -24.12 -7.51
N LEU A 249 -2.21 -25.39 -7.75
CA LEU A 249 -3.31 -25.78 -8.64
C LEU A 249 -4.66 -25.22 -8.17
N VAL A 250 -4.96 -25.31 -6.87
CA VAL A 250 -6.18 -24.73 -6.28
C VAL A 250 -6.22 -23.21 -6.49
N ALA A 251 -5.12 -22.53 -6.22
CA ALA A 251 -5.01 -21.08 -6.38
C ALA A 251 -5.15 -20.63 -7.84
N ILE A 252 -4.55 -21.36 -8.79
CA ILE A 252 -4.69 -21.10 -10.23
C ILE A 252 -6.13 -21.33 -10.71
N ASN A 253 -6.80 -22.39 -10.24
CA ASN A 253 -8.19 -22.63 -10.59
C ASN A 253 -9.11 -21.52 -10.06
N TYR A 254 -8.86 -21.06 -8.83
CA TYR A 254 -9.55 -19.89 -8.29
C TYR A 254 -9.28 -18.64 -9.12
N LEU A 255 -8.02 -18.35 -9.47
CA LEU A 255 -7.63 -17.22 -10.33
C LEU A 255 -8.41 -17.25 -11.66
N LYS A 256 -8.42 -18.39 -12.36
CA LYS A 256 -9.15 -18.56 -13.63
C LYS A 256 -10.64 -18.26 -13.47
N LYS A 257 -11.27 -18.79 -12.40
CA LYS A 257 -12.68 -18.56 -12.11
C LYS A 257 -12.98 -17.07 -11.91
N ILE A 258 -12.26 -16.40 -11.00
CA ILE A 258 -12.52 -14.98 -10.71
C ILE A 258 -12.19 -14.10 -11.92
N ASN A 259 -11.17 -14.45 -12.70
CA ASN A 259 -10.78 -13.69 -13.88
C ASN A 259 -11.90 -13.69 -14.93
N ASN A 260 -12.51 -14.86 -15.17
CA ASN A 260 -13.63 -15.00 -16.09
C ASN A 260 -14.86 -14.20 -15.62
N GLU A 261 -15.20 -14.24 -14.33
CA GLU A 261 -16.31 -13.48 -13.76
C GLU A 261 -16.10 -11.96 -13.92
N ILE A 262 -14.90 -11.47 -13.63
CA ILE A 262 -14.57 -10.04 -13.69
C ILE A 262 -14.49 -9.56 -15.15
N THR A 263 -13.93 -10.37 -16.05
CA THR A 263 -13.86 -10.04 -17.48
C THR A 263 -15.26 -9.84 -18.06
N LYS A 264 -16.20 -10.75 -17.75
CA LYS A 264 -17.61 -10.58 -18.15
C LYS A 264 -18.21 -9.28 -17.61
N THR A 265 -17.97 -8.99 -16.33
CA THR A 265 -18.45 -7.75 -15.71
C THR A 265 -17.94 -6.49 -16.42
N ILE A 266 -16.67 -6.50 -16.84
CA ILE A 266 -16.06 -5.38 -17.59
C ILE A 266 -16.67 -5.24 -18.98
N GLU A 267 -17.04 -6.35 -19.63
CA GLU A 267 -17.61 -6.38 -20.98
C GLU A 267 -19.08 -5.97 -21.03
N GLU A 268 -19.88 -6.40 -20.05
CA GLU A 268 -21.31 -6.09 -19.95
C GLU A 268 -21.57 -4.62 -19.62
N SER A 269 -20.68 -4.01 -18.84
CA SER A 269 -20.75 -2.60 -18.54
C SER A 269 -20.17 -1.79 -19.72
N LYS A 270 -21.00 -1.08 -20.49
CA LYS A 270 -20.56 -0.20 -21.61
C LYS A 270 -19.51 0.83 -21.16
N TRP A 271 -18.83 1.45 -22.13
CA TRP A 271 -17.65 2.37 -22.13
C TRP A 271 -17.52 3.49 -21.06
N GLU A 272 -17.88 3.21 -19.82
CA GLU A 272 -17.83 4.15 -18.71
C GLU A 272 -16.45 4.11 -18.06
N LYS A 273 -15.88 5.29 -17.85
CA LYS A 273 -14.72 5.47 -16.96
C LYS A 273 -15.15 5.18 -15.53
N ILE A 274 -14.33 4.42 -14.81
CA ILE A 274 -14.57 4.21 -13.38
C ILE A 274 -13.98 5.39 -12.63
N VAL A 275 -14.84 6.15 -11.98
CA VAL A 275 -14.47 7.26 -11.11
C VAL A 275 -14.38 6.75 -9.68
N ILE A 276 -13.20 6.91 -9.08
CA ILE A 276 -12.92 6.51 -7.69
C ILE A 276 -12.28 7.67 -6.91
#